data_AF-A0A3B9R446-F1
#
_entry.id   AF-A0A3B9R446-F1
#
_cell.length_a   1.000
_cell.length_b   1.000
_cell.length_c   1.000
_cell.angle_alpha   90.00
_cell.angle_beta   90.00
_cell.angle_gamma   90.00
#
_symmetry.space_group_name_H-M   'P 1'
#
loop_
_entity.id
_entity.type
_entity.pdbx_description
1 polymer ?
#
loop_
_entity_poly.entity_id
_entity_poly.type
_entity_poly.pdbx_seq_one_letter_code
_entity_poly.pdbx_strand_id
1 'polypeptide(L)' 'YETFGEDAVKASRILGIILTNRNNGGERTELAGFPHHSLNTYLPKLVKAGQRVAICDQLEDP' A
#
# COMPACT_ATOMS: atom_id res chain seq x y z
N TYR A 1 -3.80 4.98 1.71
CA TYR A 1 -2.40 4.67 1.34
C TYR A 1 -2.39 3.46 0.45
N GLU A 2 -1.73 3.58 -0.69
CA GLU A 2 -1.69 2.56 -1.73
C GLU A 2 -0.23 2.24 -2.06
N THR A 3 0.00 0.98 -2.41
CA THR A 3 1.28 0.46 -2.90
C THR A 3 1.03 -0.26 -4.21
N PHE A 4 2.03 -0.28 -5.08
CA PHE A 4 1.91 -0.82 -6.44
C PHE A 4 3.04 -1.80 -6.74
N GLY A 5 2.80 -2.71 -7.69
CA GLY A 5 3.81 -3.66 -8.17
C GLY A 5 4.33 -4.58 -7.06
N GLU A 6 5.66 -4.73 -6.96
CA GLU A 6 6.27 -5.60 -5.95
C GLU A 6 5.98 -5.15 -4.51
N ASP A 7 5.85 -3.84 -4.28
CA ASP A 7 5.54 -3.30 -2.96
C ASP A 7 4.12 -3.67 -2.54
N ALA A 8 3.17 -3.74 -3.49
CA ALA A 8 1.84 -4.28 -3.24
C ALA A 8 1.87 -5.75 -2.80
N VAL A 9 2.69 -6.57 -3.48
CA VAL A 9 2.84 -7.99 -3.14
C VAL A 9 3.48 -8.16 -1.75
N LYS A 10 4.47 -7.34 -1.41
CA LYS A 10 5.11 -7.38 -0.07
C LYS A 10 4.14 -6.88 1.01
N ALA A 11 3.51 -5.73 0.79
CA ALA A 11 2.59 -5.11 1.74
C ALA A 11 1.36 -6.00 2.00
N SER A 12 0.75 -6.60 0.98
CA SER A 12 -0.37 -7.53 1.14
C SER A 12 -0.02 -8.73 2.03
N ARG A 13 1.15 -9.33 1.83
CA ARG A 13 1.64 -10.45 2.65
C ARG A 13 1.91 -10.06 4.10
N ILE A 14 2.58 -8.93 4.33
CA ILE A 14 2.95 -8.48 5.69
C ILE A 14 1.70 -8.03 6.46
N LEU A 15 0.80 -7.31 5.80
CA LEU A 15 -0.35 -6.69 6.45
C LEU A 15 -1.57 -7.61 6.51
N GLY A 16 -1.58 -8.70 5.74
CA GLY A 16 -2.73 -9.59 5.60
C GLY A 16 -3.92 -8.91 4.92
N ILE A 17 -3.65 -8.02 3.96
CA ILE A 17 -4.69 -7.30 3.20
C ILE A 17 -4.80 -7.86 1.79
N ILE A 18 -5.95 -7.62 1.16
CA ILE A 18 -6.24 -8.11 -0.19
C ILE A 18 -5.23 -7.51 -1.18
N LEU A 19 -4.58 -8.39 -1.95
CA LEU A 19 -3.85 -8.04 -3.15
C LEU A 19 -4.84 -8.01 -4.31
N THR A 20 -5.00 -6.85 -4.93
CA THR A 20 -5.79 -6.66 -6.14
C THR A 20 -4.90 -6.16 -7.26
N ASN A 21 -5.48 -5.81 -8.40
CA ASN A 21 -4.78 -5.22 -9.51
C ASN A 21 -5.53 -4.00 -10.03
N ARG A 22 -4.77 -3.02 -10.52
CA ARG A 22 -5.27 -1.87 -11.27
C ARG A 22 -5.06 -2.13 -12.75
N ASN A 23 -6.10 -1.92 -13.54
CA ASN A 23 -6.03 -1.97 -14.99
C ASN A 23 -6.50 -0.62 -15.55
N ASN A 24 -5.57 0.19 -16.03
CA ASN A 24 -5.83 1.50 -16.63
C ASN A 24 -5.80 1.43 -18.17
N GLY A 25 -6.41 0.38 -18.75
CA GLY A 25 -6.44 0.16 -20.20
C GLY A 25 -5.11 -0.35 -20.79
N GLY A 26 -4.25 -0.94 -19.96
CA GLY A 26 -2.91 -1.41 -20.31
C GLY A 26 -2.46 -2.58 -19.44
N GLU A 27 -1.17 -2.63 -19.08
CA GLU A 27 -0.63 -3.70 -18.24
C GLU A 27 -1.23 -3.72 -16.83
N ARG A 28 -1.55 -4.94 -16.38
CA ARG A 28 -2.07 -5.21 -15.04
C ARG A 28 -0.99 -4.92 -14.01
N THR A 29 -1.21 -3.93 -13.16
CA THR A 29 -0.30 -3.58 -12.06
C THR A 29 -0.89 -4.04 -10.74
N GLU A 30 -0.14 -4.81 -9.96
CA GLU A 30 -0.55 -5.24 -8.62
C GLU A 30 -0.74 -4.04 -7.69
N LEU A 31 -1.77 -4.10 -6.84
CA LEU A 31 -2.18 -3.04 -5.95
C LEU A 31 -2.58 -3.61 -4.59
N ALA A 32 -2.07 -3.00 -3.52
CA ALA A 32 -2.52 -3.27 -2.17
C ALA A 32 -2.57 -1.95 -1.40
N GLY A 33 -3.59 -1.76 -0.56
CA GLY A 33 -3.77 -0.51 0.16
C GLY A 33 -4.78 -0.61 1.29
N PHE A 34 -4.77 0.42 2.12
CA PHE A 34 -5.69 0.60 3.25
C PHE A 34 -6.08 2.09 3.35
N PRO A 35 -7.25 2.41 3.94
CA PRO A 35 -7.72 3.80 4.02
C PRO A 35 -6.82 4.66 4.92
N HIS A 36 -6.77 5.98 4.66
CA HIS A 36 -5.86 6.91 5.34
C HIS A 36 -5.96 6.84 6.88
N HIS A 37 -7.18 6.75 7.43
CA HIS A 37 -7.41 6.68 8.87
C HIS A 37 -6.85 5.41 9.53
N SER A 38 -6.56 4.38 8.74
CA SER A 38 -5.96 3.12 9.23
C SER A 38 -4.43 3.15 9.26
N LEU A 39 -3.78 4.29 8.98
CA LEU A 39 -2.31 4.41 8.98
C LEU A 39 -1.69 3.96 10.30
N ASN A 40 -2.24 4.41 11.43
CA ASN A 40 -1.75 4.06 12.76
C ASN A 40 -1.88 2.57 13.09
N THR A 41 -2.74 1.84 12.36
CA THR A 41 -2.93 0.40 12.52
C THR A 41 -1.93 -0.41 11.70
N TYR A 42 -1.66 0.00 10.46
CA TYR A 42 -0.87 -0.78 9.50
C TYR A 42 0.60 -0.38 9.44
N LEU A 43 0.92 0.91 9.59
CA LEU A 43 2.30 1.39 9.54
C LEU A 43 3.21 0.70 10.58
N PRO A 44 2.80 0.54 11.86
CA PRO A 44 3.64 -0.17 12.83
C PRO A 44 3.90 -1.63 12.47
N LYS A 45 2.99 -2.29 11.74
CA LYS A 45 3.18 -3.69 11.31
C LYS A 45 4.27 -3.79 10.24
N LEU A 46 4.30 -2.85 9.29
CA LEU A 46 5.36 -2.78 8.27
C LEU A 46 6.73 -2.53 8.90
N VAL A 47 6.81 -1.58 9.84
CA VAL A 47 8.06 -1.25 10.55
C VAL A 47 8.54 -2.45 11.39
N LYS A 48 7.64 -3.11 12.13
CA LYS A 48 7.97 -4.32 12.90
C LYS A 48 8.42 -5.50 12.02
N ALA A 49 7.97 -5.54 10.76
CA ALA A 49 8.43 -6.50 9.77
C ALA A 49 9.76 -6.11 9.09
N GLY A 50 10.46 -5.10 9.62
CA GLY A 50 11.77 -4.65 9.13
C GLY A 50 11.72 -3.79 7.86
N GLN A 51 10.53 -3.33 7.45
CA GLN A 51 10.39 -2.49 6.25
C GLN A 51 10.63 -1.02 6.60
N ARG A 52 11.39 -0.33 5.75
CA ARG A 52 11.46 1.14 5.73
C ARG A 52 10.37 1.64 4.79
N VAL A 53 9.48 2.49 5.28
CA VAL A 53 8.28 2.93 4.55
C VAL A 53 8.34 4.45 4.36
N ALA A 54 8.17 4.92 3.13
CA ALA A 54 7.95 6.33 2.83
C ALA A 54 6.45 6.64 2.84
N ILE A 55 6.06 7.76 3.44
CA ILE A 55 4.68 8.24 3.45
C ILE A 55 4.57 9.38 2.44
N CYS A 56 3.68 9.22 1.46
CA CYS A 56 3.37 10.23 0.46
C CYS A 56 1.93 10.69 0.66
N ASP A 57 1.75 11.95 1.05
CA ASP A 57 0.44 12.58 1.24
C ASP A 57 0.17 13.59 0.13
N GLN A 58 -1.10 13.72 -0.24
CA GLN A 58 -1.56 14.76 -1.16
C GLN A 58 -1.69 16.08 -0.37
N LEU A 59 -0.95 17.11 -0.77
CA LEU A 59 -0.92 18.41 -0.08
C LEU A 59 -1.96 19.40 -0.62
N GLU A 60 -2.43 19.20 -1.83
CA GLU A 60 -3.35 20.09 -2.53
C GLU A 60 -4.76 19.49 -2.59
N ASP A 61 -5.77 20.35 -2.66
CA ASP A 61 -7.15 19.91 -2.87
C ASP A 61 -7.26 19.18 -4.24
N PRO A 62 -8.05 18.10 -4.34
CA PRO A 62 -8.18 17.30 -5.57
C PRO A 62 -8.77 18.05 -6.77
#